data_AF-A0A2G4JG65-F1
#
_entry.id   AF-A0A2G4JG65-F1
#
_cell.length_a   1.000
_cell.length_b   1.000
_cell.length_c   1.000
_cell.angle_alpha   90.00
_cell.angle_beta   90.00
_cell.angle_gamma   90.00
#
_symmetry.space_group_name_H-M   'P 1'
#
loop_
_entity.id
_entity.type
_entity.pdbx_description
1 polymer ?
#
loop_
_entity_poly.entity_id
_entity_poly.type
_entity_poly.pdbx_seq_one_letter_code
_entity_poly.pdbx_strand_id
1 'polypeptide(L)'
;MRVAIIILAALVAIPNSASAWGFEAHKFIVDRMVELLPPELKPLFEKHRAFIVERSVDPDLWRNVGWEAEPPNHFLDLDYTAFGPYPFDALPRDYTLAVQKFGQEVVHAQGLLPWRTAEFYGNLQREFASLTRQPAPGYAIDNILLHAAILAHYTSDGHVPLHAVVNYNGQLTSQGGLHSRWESELFERHRTRLTIAPAAAKGISNPRDFMFDTLLASNRAAANVLQSDARAAEGREFYDDAYFEAFAKGALPTLERRLNESITAVASMIIGAWEQAGKPAIPAEPVRTPRRIRRPKQ
;
A
#
# COMPACT_ATOMS: atom_id res chain seq x y z
N MET A 1 -34.18 -1.90 -44.78
CA MET A 1 -34.29 -1.99 -43.30
C MET A 1 -33.46 -3.14 -42.67
N ARG A 2 -32.30 -3.51 -43.23
CA ARG A 2 -31.38 -4.50 -42.60
C ARG A 2 -29.90 -4.08 -42.60
N VAL A 3 -29.59 -2.87 -43.08
CA VAL A 3 -28.22 -2.33 -43.15
C VAL A 3 -27.98 -1.24 -42.09
N ALA A 4 -29.04 -0.73 -41.44
CA ALA A 4 -28.93 0.33 -40.43
C ALA A 4 -28.73 -0.16 -38.98
N ILE A 5 -28.74 -1.48 -38.73
CA ILE A 5 -28.62 -2.04 -37.37
C ILE A 5 -27.17 -2.41 -37.02
N ILE A 6 -26.27 -2.51 -38.01
CA ILE A 6 -24.88 -2.96 -37.77
C ILE A 6 -23.98 -1.79 -37.31
N ILE A 7 -24.37 -0.54 -37.53
CA ILE A 7 -23.56 0.63 -37.11
C ILE A 7 -23.80 1.01 -35.64
N LEU A 8 -24.92 0.62 -35.02
CA LEU A 8 -25.21 0.95 -33.63
C LEU A 8 -24.59 -0.02 -32.60
N ALA A 9 -24.15 -1.20 -33.05
CA ALA A 9 -23.47 -2.18 -32.18
C ALA A 9 -21.94 -1.98 -32.11
N ALA A 10 -21.37 -1.05 -32.90
CA ALA A 10 -19.94 -0.80 -32.98
C ALA A 10 -19.46 0.41 -32.13
N LEU A 11 -20.34 1.02 -31.34
CA LEU A 11 -20.07 2.25 -30.59
C LEU A 11 -20.10 2.10 -29.05
N VAL A 12 -20.08 0.87 -28.52
CA VAL A 12 -19.99 0.61 -27.06
C VAL A 12 -18.86 -0.38 -26.75
N ALA A 13 -17.74 -0.23 -27.44
CA ALA A 13 -16.47 -0.81 -27.03
C ALA A 13 -15.40 0.27 -27.15
N ILE A 14 -15.60 1.38 -26.43
CA ILE A 14 -14.44 2.13 -25.95
C ILE A 14 -13.85 1.19 -24.88
N PRO A 15 -12.68 0.57 -25.10
CA PRO A 15 -11.98 0.00 -23.97
C PRO A 15 -11.77 1.18 -23.01
N ASN A 16 -12.43 1.17 -21.87
CA ASN A 16 -11.91 1.92 -20.73
C ASN A 16 -10.47 1.43 -20.64
N SER A 17 -9.52 2.29 -21.01
CA SER A 17 -8.13 2.07 -20.67
C SER A 17 -8.16 1.72 -19.20
N ALA A 18 -7.88 0.45 -18.88
CA ALA A 18 -7.68 0.03 -17.51
C ALA A 18 -6.75 1.08 -16.92
N SER A 19 -7.25 1.82 -15.93
CA SER A 19 -6.59 3.02 -15.43
C SER A 19 -5.24 2.58 -14.88
N ALA A 20 -4.18 2.71 -15.69
CA ALA A 20 -2.81 2.60 -15.23
C ALA A 20 -2.46 3.79 -14.31
N TRP A 21 -3.33 4.80 -14.31
CA TRP A 21 -3.33 6.02 -13.52
C TRP A 21 -4.18 5.74 -12.28
N GLY A 22 -3.53 5.68 -11.12
CA GLY A 22 -4.06 5.06 -9.90
C GLY A 22 -2.95 4.56 -8.98
N PHE A 23 -1.82 4.18 -9.56
CA PHE A 23 -0.71 3.53 -8.87
C PHE A 23 0.46 4.48 -8.54
N GLU A 24 0.41 5.71 -9.03
CA GLU A 24 1.55 6.64 -9.02
C GLU A 24 1.97 7.05 -7.60
N ALA A 25 1.03 7.11 -6.65
CA ALA A 25 1.35 7.43 -5.26
C ALA A 25 2.21 6.35 -4.59
N HIS A 26 1.88 5.06 -4.78
CA HIS A 26 2.69 3.94 -4.27
C HIS A 26 4.11 3.95 -4.84
N LYS A 27 4.21 4.09 -6.17
CA LYS A 27 5.49 4.19 -6.87
C LYS A 27 6.33 5.36 -6.35
N PHE A 28 5.70 6.52 -6.15
CA PHE A 28 6.32 7.71 -5.63
C PHE A 28 6.85 7.55 -4.19
N ILE A 29 6.08 6.89 -3.33
CA ILE A 29 6.46 6.58 -1.95
C ILE A 29 7.69 5.66 -1.96
N VAL A 30 7.65 4.58 -2.73
CA VAL A 30 8.74 3.58 -2.80
C VAL A 30 10.00 4.15 -3.43
N ASP A 31 9.89 5.04 -4.41
CA ASP A 31 11.08 5.72 -4.94
C ASP A 31 11.76 6.58 -3.86
N ARG A 32 10.99 7.32 -3.06
CA ARG A 32 11.54 8.22 -2.04
C ARG A 32 12.06 7.51 -0.80
N MET A 33 11.46 6.39 -0.41
CA MET A 33 11.87 5.67 0.80
C MET A 33 13.30 5.14 0.70
N VAL A 34 13.81 4.86 -0.52
CA VAL A 34 15.19 4.39 -0.75
C VAL A 34 16.21 5.38 -0.18
N GLU A 35 15.90 6.68 -0.24
CA GLU A 35 16.81 7.71 0.27
C GLU A 35 16.99 7.66 1.79
N LEU A 36 16.00 7.09 2.51
CA LEU A 36 16.00 6.98 3.96
C LEU A 36 16.64 5.69 4.49
N LEU A 37 17.00 4.75 3.60
CA LEU A 37 17.62 3.50 4.02
C LEU A 37 19.05 3.72 4.54
N PRO A 38 19.49 2.94 5.53
CA PRO A 38 20.85 3.03 6.06
C PRO A 38 21.89 2.57 5.02
N PRO A 39 23.17 2.99 5.13
CA PRO A 39 24.23 2.67 4.17
C PRO A 39 24.42 1.18 3.87
N GLU A 40 24.05 0.30 4.80
CA GLU A 40 24.13 -1.15 4.65
C GLU A 40 23.05 -1.73 3.74
N LEU A 41 21.88 -1.08 3.65
CA LEU A 41 20.75 -1.50 2.83
C LEU A 41 20.68 -0.71 1.52
N LYS A 42 20.93 0.61 1.59
CA LYS A 42 20.70 1.55 0.49
C LYS A 42 21.31 1.11 -0.85
N PRO A 43 22.56 0.61 -0.95
CA PRO A 43 23.14 0.19 -2.22
C PRO A 43 22.36 -0.92 -2.94
N LEU A 44 21.78 -1.87 -2.18
CA LEU A 44 20.95 -2.92 -2.76
C LEU A 44 19.67 -2.32 -3.36
N PHE A 45 18.96 -1.49 -2.60
CA PHE A 45 17.70 -0.92 -3.03
C PHE A 45 17.88 0.12 -4.14
N GLU A 46 18.98 0.88 -4.15
CA GLU A 46 19.32 1.78 -5.24
C GLU A 46 19.58 1.03 -6.55
N LYS A 47 20.38 -0.04 -6.49
CA LYS A 47 20.66 -0.89 -7.66
C LYS A 47 19.40 -1.51 -8.25
N HIS A 48 18.42 -1.81 -7.41
CA HIS A 48 17.16 -2.46 -7.78
C HIS A 48 15.94 -1.52 -7.72
N ARG A 49 16.16 -0.20 -7.74
CA ARG A 49 15.12 0.83 -7.55
C ARG A 49 13.93 0.66 -8.50
N ALA A 50 14.20 0.47 -9.79
CA ALA A 50 13.16 0.26 -10.80
C ALA A 50 12.30 -0.98 -10.49
N PHE A 51 12.93 -2.06 -10.04
CA PHE A 51 12.20 -3.28 -9.68
C PHE A 51 11.27 -3.02 -8.50
N ILE A 52 11.76 -2.51 -7.37
CA ILE A 52 10.91 -2.31 -6.18
C ILE A 52 9.78 -1.30 -6.44
N VAL A 53 10.04 -0.25 -7.23
CA VAL A 53 9.02 0.74 -7.61
C VAL A 53 7.94 0.09 -8.46
N GLU A 54 8.31 -0.66 -9.51
CA GLU A 54 7.33 -1.30 -10.39
C GLU A 54 6.55 -2.43 -9.71
N ARG A 55 7.17 -3.15 -8.76
CA ARG A 55 6.49 -4.22 -7.99
C ARG A 55 5.67 -3.70 -6.81
N SER A 56 5.78 -2.41 -6.46
CA SER A 56 5.05 -1.81 -5.33
C SER A 56 3.53 -1.74 -5.53
N VAL A 57 3.03 -2.04 -6.72
CA VAL A 57 1.61 -1.98 -7.09
C VAL A 57 1.05 -3.37 -7.40
N ASP A 58 1.87 -4.40 -7.22
CA ASP A 58 1.48 -5.78 -7.47
C ASP A 58 0.24 -6.22 -6.71
N PRO A 59 0.08 -5.95 -5.39
CA PRO A 59 -1.09 -6.42 -4.65
C PRO A 59 -2.39 -5.96 -5.29
N ASP A 60 -2.40 -4.69 -5.70
CA ASP A 60 -3.50 -4.06 -6.41
C ASP A 60 -3.81 -4.70 -7.77
N LEU A 61 -2.80 -5.29 -8.42
CA LEU A 61 -2.91 -5.99 -9.70
C LEU A 61 -3.29 -7.46 -9.54
N TRP A 62 -3.14 -8.06 -8.36
CA TRP A 62 -3.43 -9.48 -8.14
C TRP A 62 -4.90 -9.84 -8.36
N ARG A 63 -5.82 -8.91 -8.08
CA ARG A 63 -7.25 -9.06 -8.43
C ARG A 63 -7.49 -9.27 -9.92
N ASN A 64 -6.60 -8.78 -10.79
CA ASN A 64 -6.71 -8.91 -12.24
C ASN A 64 -6.19 -10.27 -12.75
N VAL A 65 -5.53 -11.05 -11.92
CA VAL A 65 -4.92 -12.34 -12.27
C VAL A 65 -5.45 -13.50 -11.43
N GLY A 66 -6.67 -13.36 -10.90
CA GLY A 66 -7.42 -14.44 -10.26
C GLY A 66 -7.15 -14.65 -8.77
N TRP A 67 -6.56 -13.67 -8.08
CA TRP A 67 -6.38 -13.73 -6.62
C TRP A 67 -7.59 -13.11 -5.93
N GLU A 68 -8.68 -13.88 -5.89
CA GLU A 68 -9.99 -13.41 -5.39
C GLU A 68 -10.00 -13.05 -3.90
N ALA A 69 -9.06 -13.59 -3.11
CA ALA A 69 -8.93 -13.32 -1.69
C ALA A 69 -8.12 -12.06 -1.37
N GLU A 70 -7.60 -11.35 -2.38
CA GLU A 70 -6.75 -10.17 -2.17
C GLU A 70 -7.49 -8.90 -1.74
N PRO A 71 -8.67 -8.54 -2.28
CA PRO A 71 -9.27 -7.22 -2.04
C PRO A 71 -9.39 -6.79 -0.57
N PRO A 72 -9.77 -7.67 0.39
CA PRO A 72 -9.81 -7.32 1.81
C PRO A 72 -8.47 -6.92 2.43
N ASN A 73 -7.35 -7.22 1.80
CA ASN A 73 -6.02 -6.99 2.36
C ASN A 73 -5.57 -5.52 2.28
N HIS A 74 -6.31 -4.67 1.58
CA HIS A 74 -5.95 -3.27 1.32
C HIS A 74 -6.54 -2.26 2.31
N PHE A 75 -7.43 -2.69 3.21
CA PHE A 75 -8.11 -1.79 4.12
C PHE A 75 -8.40 -2.43 5.48
N LEU A 76 -8.89 -1.62 6.41
CA LEU A 76 -9.59 -2.06 7.61
C LEU A 76 -10.60 -0.98 8.00
N ASP A 77 -11.89 -1.28 7.83
CA ASP A 77 -13.00 -0.39 8.16
C ASP A 77 -13.19 -0.30 9.68
N LEU A 78 -12.33 0.47 10.33
CA LEU A 78 -12.23 0.57 11.78
C LEU A 78 -13.54 1.07 12.43
N ASP A 79 -14.28 1.94 11.74
CA ASP A 79 -15.56 2.48 12.20
C ASP A 79 -16.76 1.57 11.91
N TYR A 80 -16.52 0.31 11.56
CA TYR A 80 -17.57 -0.70 11.57
C TYR A 80 -18.21 -0.79 12.96
N THR A 81 -19.53 -0.66 13.00
CA THR A 81 -20.29 -0.46 14.25
C THR A 81 -20.02 -1.52 15.34
N ALA A 82 -19.69 -2.76 14.97
CA ALA A 82 -19.40 -3.83 15.93
C ALA A 82 -18.04 -3.65 16.65
N PHE A 83 -17.11 -2.86 16.11
CA PHE A 83 -15.79 -2.59 16.70
C PHE A 83 -15.83 -1.52 17.81
N GLY A 84 -17.00 -0.93 18.06
CA GLY A 84 -17.24 0.00 19.16
C GLY A 84 -16.87 1.45 18.83
N PRO A 85 -16.91 2.37 19.81
CA PRO A 85 -16.51 3.75 19.59
C PRO A 85 -14.99 3.86 19.44
N TYR A 86 -14.52 4.93 18.82
CA TYR A 86 -13.09 5.27 18.77
C TYR A 86 -12.45 5.19 20.18
N PRO A 87 -11.28 4.54 20.36
CA PRO A 87 -10.35 4.03 19.34
C PRO A 87 -10.61 2.59 18.89
N PHE A 88 -11.87 2.13 18.93
CA PHE A 88 -12.33 0.84 18.43
C PHE A 88 -11.77 -0.35 19.22
N ASP A 89 -11.62 -0.18 20.54
CA ASP A 89 -11.03 -1.16 21.46
C ASP A 89 -11.76 -2.50 21.49
N ALA A 90 -12.98 -2.59 20.92
CA ALA A 90 -13.66 -3.87 20.82
C ALA A 90 -13.01 -4.79 19.78
N LEU A 91 -12.26 -4.28 18.79
CA LEU A 91 -11.48 -5.06 17.83
C LEU A 91 -10.11 -5.42 18.40
N PRO A 92 -9.84 -6.69 18.75
CA PRO A 92 -8.51 -7.11 19.16
C PRO A 92 -7.51 -6.93 18.03
N ARG A 93 -6.31 -6.40 18.35
CA ARG A 93 -5.21 -6.35 17.38
C ARG A 93 -4.68 -7.73 17.01
N ASP A 94 -4.87 -8.71 17.88
CA ASP A 94 -4.54 -10.10 17.57
C ASP A 94 -5.60 -10.74 16.65
N TYR A 95 -5.16 -11.30 15.52
CA TYR A 95 -6.07 -11.87 14.51
C TYR A 95 -6.92 -13.01 15.05
N THR A 96 -6.32 -13.92 15.83
CA THR A 96 -7.05 -15.07 16.37
C THR A 96 -8.13 -14.62 17.33
N LEU A 97 -7.83 -13.63 18.19
CA LEU A 97 -8.83 -13.05 19.09
C LEU A 97 -9.92 -12.27 18.33
N ALA A 98 -9.57 -11.55 17.26
CA ALA A 98 -10.53 -10.85 16.42
C ALA A 98 -11.51 -11.83 15.75
N VAL A 99 -10.99 -12.91 15.14
CA VAL A 99 -11.81 -13.97 14.53
C VAL A 99 -12.64 -14.70 15.57
N GLN A 100 -12.09 -14.99 16.75
CA GLN A 100 -12.84 -15.63 17.84
C GLN A 100 -14.03 -14.77 18.29
N LYS A 101 -13.87 -13.44 18.32
CA LYS A 101 -14.88 -12.50 18.81
C LYS A 101 -15.94 -12.15 17.77
N PHE A 102 -15.54 -11.91 16.52
CA PHE A 102 -16.43 -11.39 15.48
C PHE A 102 -16.76 -12.40 14.38
N GLY A 103 -16.05 -13.53 14.32
CA GLY A 103 -16.14 -14.49 13.23
C GLY A 103 -15.25 -14.10 12.04
N GLN A 104 -14.78 -15.10 11.30
CA GLN A 104 -13.88 -14.89 10.17
C GLN A 104 -14.54 -14.06 9.06
N GLU A 105 -15.81 -14.32 8.74
CA GLU A 105 -16.53 -13.61 7.68
C GLU A 105 -16.59 -12.11 7.93
N VAL A 106 -16.89 -11.69 9.17
CA VAL A 106 -16.94 -10.27 9.54
C VAL A 106 -15.54 -9.65 9.45
N VAL A 107 -14.53 -10.29 10.04
CA VAL A 107 -13.15 -9.77 10.02
C VAL A 107 -12.64 -9.64 8.58
N HIS A 108 -12.93 -10.61 7.72
CA HIS A 108 -12.54 -10.56 6.30
C HIS A 108 -13.32 -9.48 5.56
N ALA A 109 -14.63 -9.37 5.78
CA ALA A 109 -15.44 -8.34 5.12
C ALA A 109 -15.05 -6.92 5.52
N GLN A 110 -14.58 -6.71 6.75
CA GLN A 110 -14.15 -5.40 7.23
C GLN A 110 -12.67 -5.09 6.94
N GLY A 111 -11.92 -6.03 6.37
CA GLY A 111 -10.55 -5.80 5.92
C GLY A 111 -9.47 -6.35 6.84
N LEU A 112 -8.29 -6.62 6.27
CA LEU A 112 -7.22 -7.42 6.87
C LEU A 112 -5.85 -6.71 6.93
N LEU A 113 -5.79 -5.45 6.55
CA LEU A 113 -4.55 -4.75 6.23
C LEU A 113 -3.45 -4.83 7.31
N PRO A 114 -3.71 -4.63 8.62
CA PRO A 114 -2.65 -4.74 9.63
C PRO A 114 -2.02 -6.12 9.73
N TRP A 115 -2.84 -7.16 9.57
CA TRP A 115 -2.38 -8.55 9.65
C TRP A 115 -1.62 -8.96 8.39
N ARG A 116 -2.09 -8.52 7.22
CA ARG A 116 -1.37 -8.72 5.95
C ARG A 116 -0.02 -8.02 5.95
N THR A 117 0.04 -6.80 6.44
CA THR A 117 1.30 -6.05 6.57
C THR A 117 2.28 -6.79 7.49
N ALA A 118 1.80 -7.29 8.64
CA ALA A 118 2.62 -8.07 9.56
C ALA A 118 3.11 -9.40 8.96
N GLU A 119 2.30 -10.06 8.13
CA GLU A 119 2.67 -11.26 7.39
C GLU A 119 3.87 -10.98 6.47
N PHE A 120 3.78 -9.95 5.62
CA PHE A 120 4.85 -9.59 4.68
C PHE A 120 6.09 -9.04 5.36
N TYR A 121 5.93 -8.33 6.49
CA TYR A 121 7.06 -7.97 7.34
C TYR A 121 7.80 -9.22 7.84
N GLY A 122 7.06 -10.22 8.33
CA GLY A 122 7.63 -11.48 8.78
C GLY A 122 8.31 -12.27 7.66
N ASN A 123 7.74 -12.24 6.44
CA ASN A 123 8.37 -12.81 5.24
C ASN A 123 9.71 -12.12 4.96
N LEU A 124 9.72 -10.79 4.91
CA LEU A 124 10.93 -10.01 4.68
C LEU A 124 12.01 -10.27 5.73
N GLN A 125 11.64 -10.30 7.02
CA GLN A 125 12.56 -10.63 8.11
C GLN A 125 13.19 -12.01 7.92
N ARG A 126 12.39 -13.03 7.55
CA ARG A 126 12.89 -14.40 7.30
C ARG A 126 13.86 -14.44 6.12
N GLU A 127 13.59 -13.68 5.06
CA GLU A 127 14.47 -13.63 3.90
C GLU A 127 15.81 -12.95 4.21
N PHE A 128 15.79 -11.85 4.98
CA PHE A 128 17.03 -11.27 5.52
C PHE A 128 17.79 -12.30 6.36
N ALA A 129 17.13 -12.95 7.33
CA ALA A 129 17.77 -13.94 8.20
C ALA A 129 18.38 -15.11 7.40
N SER A 130 17.79 -15.47 6.25
CA SER A 130 18.29 -16.53 5.39
C SER A 130 19.70 -16.25 4.81
N LEU A 131 20.12 -14.98 4.72
CA LEU A 131 21.46 -14.58 4.27
C LEU A 131 22.57 -15.08 5.18
N THR A 132 22.27 -15.41 6.44
CA THR A 132 23.23 -15.96 7.40
C THR A 132 23.58 -17.44 7.16
N ARG A 133 22.79 -18.14 6.33
CA ARG A 133 23.02 -19.56 6.02
C ARG A 133 24.26 -19.73 5.16
N GLN A 134 24.91 -20.90 5.23
CA GLN A 134 26.10 -21.22 4.44
C GLN A 134 25.88 -22.52 3.62
N PRO A 135 25.74 -22.42 2.29
CA PRO A 135 25.63 -21.19 1.50
C PRO A 135 24.28 -20.49 1.70
N ALA A 136 24.25 -19.17 1.52
CA ALA A 136 23.01 -18.41 1.50
C ALA A 136 22.16 -18.87 0.29
N PRO A 137 20.82 -18.90 0.38
CA PRO A 137 19.97 -19.27 -0.74
C PRO A 137 20.15 -18.30 -1.91
N GLY A 138 20.31 -18.83 -3.13
CA GLY A 138 20.54 -18.00 -4.32
C GLY A 138 19.38 -17.07 -4.69
N TYR A 139 18.18 -17.31 -4.16
CA TYR A 139 16.97 -16.51 -4.36
C TYR A 139 16.74 -15.45 -3.26
N ALA A 140 17.58 -15.42 -2.21
CA ALA A 140 17.31 -14.59 -1.03
C ALA A 140 17.21 -13.10 -1.37
N ILE A 141 18.08 -12.58 -2.24
CA ILE A 141 18.04 -11.17 -2.66
C ILE A 141 16.76 -10.83 -3.44
N ASP A 142 16.37 -11.69 -4.38
CA ASP A 142 15.17 -11.47 -5.17
C ASP A 142 13.92 -11.48 -4.28
N ASN A 143 13.86 -12.41 -3.30
CA ASN A 143 12.78 -12.46 -2.33
C ASN A 143 12.77 -11.27 -1.36
N ILE A 144 13.94 -10.77 -0.92
CA ILE A 144 14.03 -9.54 -0.11
C ILE A 144 13.42 -8.37 -0.88
N LEU A 145 13.79 -8.18 -2.14
CA LEU A 145 13.29 -7.08 -2.97
C LEU A 145 11.79 -7.21 -3.22
N LEU A 146 11.29 -8.41 -3.53
CA LEU A 146 9.88 -8.65 -3.77
C LEU A 146 9.03 -8.43 -2.51
N HIS A 147 9.41 -9.04 -1.38
CA HIS A 147 8.69 -8.86 -0.13
C HIS A 147 8.76 -7.41 0.36
N ALA A 148 9.86 -6.71 0.15
CA ALA A 148 9.96 -5.28 0.48
C ALA A 148 9.01 -4.42 -0.37
N ALA A 149 8.89 -4.69 -1.67
CA ALA A 149 7.97 -3.98 -2.55
C ALA A 149 6.49 -4.21 -2.14
N ILE A 150 6.13 -5.45 -1.84
CA ILE A 150 4.77 -5.80 -1.39
C ILE A 150 4.48 -5.23 0.01
N LEU A 151 5.43 -5.31 0.93
CA LEU A 151 5.30 -4.70 2.26
C LEU A 151 5.11 -3.18 2.15
N ALA A 152 5.81 -2.54 1.21
CA ALA A 152 5.67 -1.12 0.96
C ALA A 152 4.26 -0.74 0.51
N HIS A 153 3.62 -1.58 -0.32
CA HIS A 153 2.23 -1.38 -0.76
C HIS A 153 1.28 -1.31 0.44
N TYR A 154 1.21 -2.39 1.24
CA TYR A 154 0.30 -2.44 2.39
C TYR A 154 0.62 -1.41 3.47
N THR A 155 1.91 -1.10 3.68
CA THR A 155 2.29 -0.01 4.59
C THR A 155 1.75 1.34 4.08
N SER A 156 1.72 1.55 2.77
CA SER A 156 1.21 2.77 2.15
C SER A 156 -0.32 2.85 2.18
N ASP A 157 -1.03 1.74 1.97
CA ASP A 157 -2.49 1.66 2.10
C ASP A 157 -2.96 2.13 3.48
N GLY A 158 -2.22 1.77 4.53
CA GLY A 158 -2.54 2.22 5.89
C GLY A 158 -2.51 3.74 6.02
N HIS A 159 -1.78 4.43 5.13
CA HIS A 159 -1.68 5.88 5.08
C HIS A 159 -2.80 6.57 4.29
N VAL A 160 -3.64 5.83 3.58
CA VAL A 160 -4.83 6.37 2.91
C VAL A 160 -5.96 6.53 3.92
N PRO A 161 -6.46 7.76 4.21
CA PRO A 161 -7.53 7.97 5.18
C PRO A 161 -8.79 7.15 4.90
N LEU A 162 -9.09 6.96 3.60
CA LEU A 162 -10.27 6.26 3.13
C LEU A 162 -10.17 4.74 3.23
N HIS A 163 -8.98 4.16 3.46
CA HIS A 163 -8.80 2.72 3.72
C HIS A 163 -9.07 2.34 5.19
N ALA A 164 -9.55 3.30 6.00
CA ALA A 164 -9.78 3.14 7.43
C ALA A 164 -11.24 3.40 7.85
N VAL A 165 -12.17 3.50 6.90
CA VAL A 165 -13.57 3.89 7.13
C VAL A 165 -14.55 3.15 6.22
N VAL A 166 -15.70 2.76 6.76
CA VAL A 166 -16.81 2.17 5.99
C VAL A 166 -17.28 3.08 4.85
N ASN A 167 -17.14 4.40 4.98
CA ASN A 167 -17.50 5.39 3.93
C ASN A 167 -16.34 5.64 2.92
N TYR A 168 -15.54 4.62 2.63
CA TYR A 168 -14.29 4.73 1.86
C TYR A 168 -14.43 5.38 0.48
N ASN A 169 -15.60 5.31 -0.17
CA ASN A 169 -15.85 5.88 -1.48
C ASN A 169 -16.90 7.01 -1.46
N GLY A 170 -17.22 7.53 -0.27
CA GLY A 170 -18.26 8.55 -0.10
C GLY A 170 -19.69 8.02 -0.32
N GLN A 171 -19.87 6.70 -0.35
CA GLN A 171 -21.15 6.05 -0.66
C GLN A 171 -22.24 6.28 0.39
N LEU A 172 -21.88 6.64 1.62
CA LEU A 172 -22.82 6.96 2.71
C LEU A 172 -23.14 8.46 2.79
N THR A 173 -22.44 9.30 2.03
CA THR A 173 -22.57 10.77 2.05
C THR A 173 -22.79 11.38 0.68
N SER A 174 -23.19 10.57 -0.32
CA SER A 174 -23.44 11.00 -1.70
C SER A 174 -22.23 11.59 -2.42
N GLN A 175 -21.02 11.14 -2.07
CA GLN A 175 -19.74 11.59 -2.61
C GLN A 175 -19.06 10.50 -3.47
N GLY A 176 -19.87 9.67 -4.14
CA GLY A 176 -19.40 8.51 -4.91
C GLY A 176 -18.19 8.81 -5.81
N GLY A 177 -17.17 7.96 -5.73
CA GLY A 177 -15.90 8.13 -6.46
C GLY A 177 -14.83 8.92 -5.72
N LEU A 178 -15.10 9.36 -4.48
CA LEU A 178 -14.14 10.11 -3.66
C LEU A 178 -12.80 9.37 -3.49
N HIS A 179 -12.84 8.03 -3.38
CA HIS A 179 -11.62 7.23 -3.22
C HIS A 179 -10.59 7.51 -4.33
N SER A 180 -11.03 7.35 -5.59
CA SER A 180 -10.21 7.62 -6.79
C SER A 180 -9.80 9.09 -6.88
N ARG A 181 -10.71 10.02 -6.54
CA ARG A 181 -10.40 11.46 -6.57
C ARG A 181 -9.31 11.84 -5.58
N TRP A 182 -9.30 11.26 -4.38
CA TRP A 182 -8.30 11.58 -3.35
C TRP A 182 -6.97 10.86 -3.58
N GLU A 183 -7.01 9.55 -3.83
CA GLU A 183 -5.80 8.72 -3.90
C GLU A 183 -5.03 8.93 -5.20
N SER A 184 -5.75 9.06 -6.32
CA SER A 184 -5.15 9.12 -7.65
C SER A 184 -5.15 10.55 -8.20
N GLU A 185 -6.33 11.12 -8.46
CA GLU A 185 -6.41 12.37 -9.21
C GLU A 185 -5.82 13.57 -8.46
N LEU A 186 -6.13 13.72 -7.17
CA LEU A 186 -5.59 14.80 -6.35
C LEU A 186 -4.06 14.74 -6.31
N PHE A 187 -3.50 13.54 -6.10
CA PHE A 187 -2.05 13.33 -6.11
C PHE A 187 -1.44 13.67 -7.47
N GLU A 188 -1.93 13.07 -8.55
CA GLU A 188 -1.35 13.22 -9.89
C GLU A 188 -1.42 14.69 -10.37
N ARG A 189 -2.55 15.38 -10.13
CA ARG A 189 -2.73 16.79 -10.49
C ARG A 189 -1.86 17.76 -9.70
N HIS A 190 -1.41 17.37 -8.51
CA HIS A 190 -0.67 18.25 -7.58
C HIS A 190 0.75 17.79 -7.29
N ARG A 191 1.21 16.67 -7.89
CA ARG A 191 2.51 16.03 -7.60
C ARG A 191 3.69 17.00 -7.61
N THR A 192 3.70 17.98 -8.52
CA THR A 192 4.76 18.99 -8.66
C THR A 192 4.71 20.11 -7.62
N ARG A 193 3.61 20.23 -6.88
CA ARG A 193 3.37 21.24 -5.83
C ARG A 193 3.47 20.66 -4.41
N LEU A 194 3.65 19.34 -4.27
CA LEU A 194 3.70 18.68 -2.97
C LEU A 194 4.96 19.04 -2.19
N THR A 195 4.77 19.35 -0.91
CA THR A 195 5.84 19.50 0.07
C THR A 195 6.22 18.14 0.64
N ILE A 196 7.33 17.58 0.17
CA ILE A 196 7.85 16.28 0.62
C ILE A 196 9.13 16.47 1.43
N ALA A 197 9.02 16.22 2.73
CA ALA A 197 10.07 16.26 3.73
C ALA A 197 9.85 15.13 4.76
N PRO A 198 10.04 13.85 4.38
CA PRO A 198 9.83 12.74 5.29
C PRO A 198 10.87 12.76 6.41
N ALA A 199 10.48 12.27 7.59
CA ALA A 199 11.39 12.16 8.72
C ALA A 199 12.42 11.03 8.51
N ALA A 200 13.53 11.10 9.24
CA ALA A 200 14.51 10.02 9.27
C ALA A 200 13.86 8.71 9.75
N ALA A 201 14.08 7.64 9.00
CA ALA A 201 13.50 6.33 9.29
C ALA A 201 14.21 5.64 10.47
N LYS A 202 13.44 4.89 11.27
CA LYS A 202 13.93 4.05 12.37
C LYS A 202 13.22 2.71 12.33
N GLY A 203 13.92 1.62 12.64
CA GLY A 203 13.33 0.28 12.57
C GLY A 203 12.06 0.14 13.40
N ILE A 204 10.99 -0.38 12.79
CA ILE A 204 9.75 -0.76 13.47
C ILE A 204 9.87 -2.23 13.89
N SER A 205 9.68 -2.54 15.18
CA SER A 205 9.75 -3.92 15.69
C SER A 205 8.41 -4.64 15.74
N ASN A 206 7.30 -3.90 15.81
CA ASN A 206 5.95 -4.43 15.90
C ASN A 206 5.09 -3.86 14.76
N PRO A 207 5.14 -4.47 13.56
CA PRO A 207 4.48 -3.94 12.37
C PRO A 207 2.95 -3.90 12.53
N ARG A 208 2.37 -4.87 13.24
CA ARG A 208 0.92 -4.96 13.42
C ARG A 208 0.40 -3.80 14.25
N ASP A 209 1.00 -3.55 15.42
CA ASP A 209 0.56 -2.45 16.28
C ASP A 209 0.79 -1.10 15.62
N PHE A 210 1.91 -0.93 14.91
CA PHE A 210 2.18 0.24 14.10
C PHE A 210 1.07 0.48 13.06
N MET A 211 0.63 -0.56 12.34
CA MET A 211 -0.42 -0.41 11.33
C MET A 211 -1.79 -0.10 11.93
N PHE A 212 -2.13 -0.67 13.09
CA PHE A 212 -3.35 -0.27 13.80
C PHE A 212 -3.30 1.21 14.22
N ASP A 213 -2.17 1.68 14.77
CA ASP A 213 -2.01 3.10 15.13
C ASP A 213 -2.07 4.02 13.91
N THR A 214 -1.48 3.58 12.80
CA THR A 214 -1.51 4.27 11.50
C THR A 214 -2.93 4.39 10.98
N LEU A 215 -3.73 3.33 11.06
CA LEU A 215 -5.13 3.33 10.64
C LEU A 215 -6.02 4.15 11.56
N LEU A 216 -5.76 4.18 12.86
CA LEU A 216 -6.45 5.09 13.78
C LEU A 216 -6.22 6.56 13.41
N ALA A 217 -5.02 6.89 12.94
CA ALA A 217 -4.71 8.23 12.42
C ALA A 217 -5.41 8.49 11.06
N SER A 218 -5.43 7.51 10.16
CA SER A 218 -6.16 7.57 8.88
C SER A 218 -7.66 7.77 9.08
N ASN A 219 -8.28 7.00 9.98
CA ASN A 219 -9.69 7.10 10.33
C ASN A 219 -10.06 8.51 10.79
N ARG A 220 -9.25 9.11 11.68
CA ARG A 220 -9.43 10.52 12.10
C ARG A 220 -9.28 11.51 10.95
N ALA A 221 -8.39 11.24 10.00
CA ALA A 221 -8.16 12.12 8.85
C ALA A 221 -9.28 12.03 7.78
N ALA A 222 -10.02 10.92 7.74
CA ALA A 222 -11.07 10.70 6.73
C ALA A 222 -12.17 11.77 6.77
N ALA A 223 -12.53 12.26 7.95
CA ALA A 223 -13.50 13.35 8.10
C ALA A 223 -13.08 14.63 7.36
N ASN A 224 -11.79 14.99 7.37
CA ASN A 224 -11.30 16.14 6.63
C ASN A 224 -11.36 15.91 5.11
N VAL A 225 -11.07 14.70 4.65
CA VAL A 225 -11.16 14.33 3.23
C VAL A 225 -12.60 14.46 2.74
N LEU A 226 -13.55 13.86 3.45
CA LEU A 226 -14.98 13.93 3.14
C LEU A 226 -15.50 15.38 3.12
N GLN A 227 -15.16 16.17 4.15
CA GLN A 227 -15.58 17.58 4.23
C GLN A 227 -14.97 18.44 3.11
N SER A 228 -13.71 18.15 2.74
CA SER A 228 -13.03 18.90 1.67
C SER A 228 -13.66 18.62 0.31
N ASP A 229 -14.02 17.37 0.01
CA ASP A 229 -14.71 16.98 -1.23
C ASP A 229 -16.12 17.60 -1.27
N ALA A 230 -16.90 17.51 -0.18
CA ALA A 230 -18.24 18.09 -0.12
C ALA A 230 -18.23 19.62 -0.33
N ARG A 231 -17.30 20.34 0.30
CA ARG A 231 -17.13 21.79 0.10
C ARG A 231 -16.67 22.14 -1.31
N ALA A 232 -15.80 21.31 -1.89
CA ALA A 232 -15.31 21.54 -3.25
C ALA A 232 -16.42 21.33 -4.29
N ALA A 233 -17.33 20.38 -4.05
CA ALA A 233 -18.46 20.05 -4.93
C ALA A 233 -19.67 20.99 -4.81
N GLU A 234 -19.72 21.85 -3.78
CA GLU A 234 -20.89 22.70 -3.51
C GLU A 234 -21.24 23.59 -4.71
N GLY A 235 -22.48 23.46 -5.19
CA GLY A 235 -23.01 24.22 -6.33
C GLY A 235 -22.41 23.83 -7.69
N ARG A 236 -21.69 22.71 -7.78
CA ARG A 236 -21.07 22.22 -9.02
C ARG A 236 -21.83 21.04 -9.62
N GLU A 237 -21.77 20.95 -10.94
CA GLU A 237 -22.29 19.80 -11.70
C GLU A 237 -21.16 18.80 -12.05
N PHE A 238 -19.91 19.25 -12.14
CA PHE A 238 -18.77 18.45 -12.61
C PHE A 238 -17.58 18.50 -11.64
N TYR A 239 -16.82 17.40 -11.58
CA TYR A 239 -15.51 17.31 -10.93
C TYR A 239 -14.40 17.85 -11.87
N ASP A 240 -14.52 19.11 -12.27
CA ASP A 240 -13.61 19.79 -13.17
C ASP A 240 -12.33 20.31 -12.48
N ASP A 241 -11.46 21.02 -13.22
CA ASP A 241 -10.24 21.59 -12.65
C ASP A 241 -10.53 22.56 -11.50
N ALA A 242 -11.63 23.31 -11.56
CA ALA A 242 -12.02 24.23 -10.50
C ALA A 242 -12.50 23.48 -9.25
N TYR A 243 -13.13 22.32 -9.39
CA TYR A 243 -13.38 21.40 -8.29
C TYR A 243 -12.06 20.92 -7.67
N PHE A 244 -11.09 20.45 -8.47
CA PHE A 244 -9.83 19.93 -7.93
C PHE A 244 -8.97 20.99 -7.24
N GLU A 245 -8.94 22.23 -7.75
CA GLU A 245 -8.26 23.34 -7.06
C GLU A 245 -8.98 23.72 -5.76
N ALA A 246 -10.31 23.60 -5.68
CA ALA A 246 -11.05 23.80 -4.43
C ALA A 246 -10.79 22.65 -3.44
N PHE A 247 -10.79 21.41 -3.93
CA PHE A 247 -10.55 20.21 -3.13
C PHE A 247 -9.15 20.21 -2.53
N ALA A 248 -8.14 20.59 -3.33
CA ALA A 248 -6.76 20.70 -2.90
C ALA A 248 -6.56 21.65 -1.71
N LYS A 249 -7.31 22.78 -1.64
CA LYS A 249 -7.20 23.71 -0.51
C LYS A 249 -7.45 23.06 0.86
N GLY A 250 -8.33 22.07 0.93
CA GLY A 250 -8.64 21.35 2.18
C GLY A 250 -7.95 19.98 2.31
N ALA A 251 -7.75 19.28 1.19
CA ALA A 251 -7.26 17.91 1.20
C ALA A 251 -5.74 17.80 1.06
N LEU A 252 -5.07 18.75 0.40
CA LEU A 252 -3.64 18.67 0.08
C LEU A 252 -2.75 18.62 1.34
N PRO A 253 -2.99 19.41 2.42
CA PRO A 253 -2.19 19.28 3.64
C PRO A 253 -2.31 17.90 4.31
N THR A 254 -3.45 17.24 4.15
CA THR A 254 -3.62 15.85 4.64
C THR A 254 -2.88 14.88 3.74
N LEU A 255 -2.97 15.03 2.42
CA LEU A 255 -2.22 14.21 1.46
C LEU A 255 -0.71 14.31 1.70
N GLU A 256 -0.15 15.52 1.80
CA GLU A 256 1.27 15.74 2.06
C GLU A 256 1.73 15.09 3.37
N ARG A 257 0.98 15.27 4.46
CA ARG A 257 1.30 14.63 5.74
C ARG A 257 1.32 13.11 5.61
N ARG A 258 0.29 12.51 5.01
CA ARG A 258 0.20 11.05 4.86
C ARG A 258 1.27 10.48 3.92
N LEU A 259 1.63 11.19 2.84
CA LEU A 259 2.73 10.80 1.96
C LEU A 259 4.07 10.79 2.70
N ASN A 260 4.37 11.85 3.46
CA ASN A 260 5.61 11.94 4.22
C ASN A 260 5.71 10.85 5.31
N GLU A 261 4.62 10.63 6.05
CA GLU A 261 4.52 9.56 7.05
C GLU A 261 4.69 8.18 6.39
N SER A 262 4.05 7.95 5.23
CA SER A 262 4.18 6.70 4.48
C SER A 262 5.60 6.43 3.99
N ILE A 263 6.28 7.43 3.41
CA ILE A 263 7.67 7.31 2.98
C ILE A 263 8.58 6.91 4.15
N THR A 264 8.42 7.57 5.31
CA THR A 264 9.16 7.21 6.52
C THR A 264 8.80 5.81 7.01
N ALA A 265 7.52 5.45 7.02
CA ALA A 265 7.02 4.17 7.50
C ALA A 265 7.54 2.99 6.67
N VAL A 266 7.49 3.10 5.34
CA VAL A 266 7.99 2.04 4.43
C VAL A 266 9.47 1.76 4.68
N ALA A 267 10.31 2.81 4.72
CA ALA A 267 11.73 2.64 5.05
C ALA A 267 11.92 2.03 6.45
N SER A 268 11.12 2.48 7.42
CA SER A 268 11.16 2.01 8.81
C SER A 268 10.76 0.53 8.96
N MET A 269 9.81 0.04 8.15
CA MET A 269 9.42 -1.38 8.11
C MET A 269 10.55 -2.25 7.54
N ILE A 270 11.18 -1.82 6.45
CA ILE A 270 12.30 -2.55 5.83
C ILE A 270 13.50 -2.61 6.79
N ILE A 271 13.85 -1.46 7.40
CA ILE A 271 14.89 -1.39 8.42
C ILE A 271 14.56 -2.33 9.58
N GLY A 272 13.35 -2.23 10.13
CA GLY A 272 12.90 -3.07 11.24
C GLY A 272 13.07 -4.56 10.93
N ALA A 273 12.61 -5.01 9.76
CA ALA A 273 12.72 -6.41 9.36
C ALA A 273 14.18 -6.88 9.26
N TRP A 274 15.08 -6.04 8.74
CA TRP A 274 16.53 -6.32 8.69
C TRP A 274 17.18 -6.32 10.08
N GLU A 275 16.82 -5.38 10.95
CA GLU A 275 17.33 -5.31 12.33
C GLU A 275 16.89 -6.53 13.15
N GLN A 276 15.62 -6.91 13.05
CA GLN A 276 15.06 -8.11 13.70
C GLN A 276 15.59 -9.42 13.12
N ALA A 277 16.19 -9.38 11.94
CA ALA A 277 16.93 -10.51 11.36
C ALA A 277 18.40 -10.59 11.85
N GLY A 278 18.83 -9.68 12.73
CA GLY A 278 20.19 -9.64 13.26
C GLY A 278 21.19 -8.87 12.38
N LYS A 279 20.71 -7.95 11.53
CA LYS A 279 21.53 -7.12 10.63
C LYS A 279 22.50 -7.93 9.76
N PRO A 280 22.02 -8.97 9.03
CA PRO A 280 22.89 -9.74 8.16
C PRO A 280 23.53 -8.85 7.10
N ALA A 281 24.80 -9.12 6.80
CA ALA A 281 25.52 -8.41 5.74
C ALA A 281 24.84 -8.66 4.40
N ILE A 282 24.65 -7.59 3.63
CA ILE A 282 24.08 -7.68 2.28
C ILE A 282 25.19 -8.03 1.29
N PRO A 283 25.11 -9.18 0.59
CA PRO A 283 26.11 -9.54 -0.42
C PRO A 283 26.20 -8.48 -1.52
N ALA A 284 27.41 -8.03 -1.84
CA ALA A 284 27.65 -7.10 -2.94
C ALA A 284 27.28 -7.68 -4.32
N GLU A 285 27.41 -9.01 -4.46
CA GLU A 285 27.01 -9.77 -5.64
C GLU A 285 26.34 -11.09 -5.25
N PRO A 286 25.41 -11.62 -6.08
CA PRO A 286 24.87 -12.95 -5.87
C PRO A 286 25.99 -13.98 -5.95
N VAL A 287 26.20 -14.72 -4.86
CA VAL A 287 27.23 -15.77 -4.80
C VAL A 287 26.84 -16.90 -5.76
N ARG A 288 27.44 -16.93 -6.95
CA ARG A 288 27.30 -18.05 -7.88
C ARG A 288 28.08 -19.23 -7.34
N THR A 289 27.40 -20.16 -6.68
CA THR A 289 28.03 -21.40 -6.21
C THR A 289 28.27 -22.32 -7.41
N PRO A 290 29.53 -22.70 -7.73
CA PRO A 290 29.80 -23.63 -8.82
C PRO A 290 29.09 -24.97 -8.56
N ARG A 291 28.35 -25.48 -9.55
CA ARG A 291 27.69 -26.78 -9.43
C ARG A 291 28.68 -27.88 -9.77
N ARG A 292 28.70 -28.95 -8.96
CA ARG A 292 29.46 -30.17 -9.28
C ARG A 292 28.90 -30.82 -10.54
N ILE A 293 29.74 -31.08 -11.52
CA ILE A 293 29.39 -31.87 -12.70
C ILE A 293 29.05 -33.29 -12.22
N ARG A 294 27.80 -33.71 -12.38
CA ARG A 294 27.39 -35.10 -12.12
C ARG A 294 27.97 -35.96 -13.26
N ARG A 295 28.93 -36.84 -12.93
CA ARG A 295 29.39 -37.88 -13.87
C ARG A 295 28.57 -39.15 -13.62
N PRO A 296 28.17 -39.91 -14.66
CA PRO A 296 27.55 -41.21 -14.49
C PRO A 296 28.50 -42.14 -13.70
N LYS A 297 27.94 -42.98 -12.82
CA LYS A 297 28.72 -44.06 -12.21
C LYS A 297 29.14 -45.01 -13.34
N GLN A 298 30.45 -45.27 -13.43
CA GLN A 298 31.01 -46.31 -14.31
C GLN A 298 30.58 -47.68 -13.81
#